data_AF-A0A2S6CAW8-F1
#
_entry.id   AF-A0A2S6CAW8-F1
#
_cell.length_a   1.000
_cell.length_b   1.000
_cell.length_c   1.000
_cell.angle_alpha   90.00
_cell.angle_beta   90.00
_cell.angle_gamma   90.00
#
_symmetry.space_group_name_H-M   'P 1'
#
loop_
_entity.id
_entity.type
_entity.pdbx_description
1 polymer ?
#
loop_
_entity_poly.entity_id
_entity_poly.type
_entity_poly.pdbx_seq_one_letter_code
_entity_poly.pdbx_strand_id
1 'polypeptide(L)'
;MTTQIDTGATRNATGLTDSTHSSTSTSASRYDLDEEDTSPILLYRYRGGLQTSSQKDLCAWLDKDENFRVTKKEIPRLSSYVEVKRHDLFLPNEQVEYRNTPNYDSNLASIKIPAMAYWSRLILGGYDNLYIVSPETSPNSSVADDDSRRPSPWTTWGQDSLEDARLGAQDHAAVQ
;
A
#
# COMPACT_ATOMS: atom_id res chain seq x y z
N MET A 1 30.51 -67.81 -14.43
CA MET A 1 30.85 -66.57 -13.71
C MET A 1 29.55 -65.89 -13.33
N THR A 2 29.09 -66.04 -12.09
CA THR A 2 28.03 -65.18 -11.53
C THR A 2 28.17 -65.16 -10.01
N THR A 3 28.64 -64.04 -9.48
CA THR A 3 28.69 -63.68 -8.06
C THR A 3 27.30 -63.27 -7.58
N GLN A 4 26.84 -63.79 -6.44
CA GLN A 4 25.68 -63.25 -5.73
C GLN A 4 26.09 -62.91 -4.30
N ILE A 5 25.85 -61.65 -3.96
CA ILE A 5 26.37 -60.91 -2.81
C ILE A 5 25.25 -60.85 -1.77
N ASP A 6 25.61 -61.10 -0.52
CA ASP A 6 24.77 -60.96 0.68
C ASP A 6 24.30 -59.49 0.85
N THR A 7 23.03 -59.24 1.16
CA THR A 7 22.64 -57.98 1.80
C THR A 7 21.41 -58.20 2.67
N GLY A 8 21.60 -57.94 3.96
CA GLY A 8 20.65 -58.15 5.04
C GLY A 8 19.32 -57.42 4.89
N ALA A 9 18.29 -58.09 5.38
CA ALA A 9 16.95 -57.56 5.56
C ALA A 9 16.94 -56.54 6.72
N THR A 10 17.18 -55.27 6.40
CA THR A 10 16.87 -54.15 7.29
C THR A 10 15.38 -53.81 7.23
N ARG A 11 14.81 -53.71 8.42
CA ARG A 11 13.44 -53.35 8.76
C ARG A 11 13.11 -51.96 8.17
N ASN A 12 12.40 -51.93 7.06
CA ASN A 12 11.76 -50.69 6.62
C ASN A 12 10.48 -50.52 7.44
N ALA A 13 10.63 -49.83 8.56
CA ALA A 13 9.56 -49.11 9.21
C ALA A 13 8.81 -48.33 8.11
N THR A 14 7.55 -48.71 7.88
CA THR A 14 6.62 -47.92 7.08
C THR A 14 6.55 -46.57 7.75
N GLY A 15 7.23 -45.58 7.14
CA GLY A 15 7.19 -44.21 7.56
C GLY A 15 5.74 -43.78 7.60
N LEU A 16 5.25 -43.55 8.82
CA LEU A 16 4.24 -42.56 9.08
C LEU A 16 4.84 -41.25 8.55
N THR A 17 4.65 -40.97 7.26
CA THR A 17 4.66 -39.59 6.81
C THR A 17 3.43 -39.01 7.46
N ASP A 18 3.65 -38.44 8.65
CA ASP A 18 2.82 -37.42 9.24
C ASP A 18 2.70 -36.36 8.14
N SER A 19 1.69 -36.52 7.29
CA SER A 19 1.17 -35.44 6.48
C SER A 19 0.54 -34.50 7.48
N THR A 20 1.38 -33.77 8.20
CA THR A 20 0.99 -32.53 8.82
C THR A 20 0.48 -31.71 7.64
N HIS A 21 -0.83 -31.75 7.45
CA HIS A 21 -1.60 -30.68 6.84
C HIS A 21 -1.30 -29.43 7.68
N SER A 22 -0.07 -28.90 7.56
CA SER A 22 0.16 -27.50 7.80
C SER A 22 -0.57 -26.86 6.65
N SER A 23 -1.73 -26.31 6.97
CA SER A 23 -2.46 -25.37 6.14
C SER A 23 -1.57 -24.13 6.01
N THR A 24 -0.41 -24.26 5.35
CA THR A 24 0.52 -23.15 5.14
C THR A 24 -0.25 -22.12 4.34
N SER A 25 -0.56 -20.98 4.94
CA SER A 25 -1.24 -19.90 4.27
C SER A 25 -0.57 -19.62 2.93
N THR A 26 -1.34 -19.70 1.84
CA THR A 26 -0.83 -19.47 0.49
C THR A 26 -0.22 -18.07 0.36
N SER A 27 -0.75 -17.10 1.10
CA SER A 27 -0.24 -15.74 1.16
C SER A 27 1.08 -15.61 1.93
N ALA A 28 1.28 -16.35 3.03
CA ALA A 28 2.55 -16.36 3.78
C ALA A 28 3.74 -16.74 2.89
N SER A 29 3.59 -17.81 2.11
CA SER A 29 4.62 -18.26 1.18
C SER A 29 4.79 -17.33 -0.03
N ARG A 30 3.72 -16.67 -0.50
CA ARG A 30 3.79 -15.73 -1.64
C ARG A 30 4.49 -14.42 -1.28
N TYR A 31 4.32 -13.93 -0.05
CA TYR A 31 4.79 -12.59 0.36
C TYR A 31 5.89 -12.62 1.43
N ASP A 32 6.44 -13.80 1.75
CA ASP A 32 7.48 -13.99 2.77
C ASP A 32 7.04 -13.44 4.15
N LEU A 33 5.80 -13.79 4.54
CA LEU A 33 5.22 -13.44 5.84
C LEU A 33 5.30 -14.64 6.79
N ASP A 34 5.42 -14.35 8.08
CA ASP A 34 5.37 -15.37 9.13
C ASP A 34 3.94 -15.50 9.70
N GLU A 35 3.30 -16.65 9.45
CA GLU A 35 1.92 -16.94 9.89
C GLU A 35 1.81 -17.04 11.42
N GLU A 36 2.90 -17.40 12.09
CA GLU A 36 2.94 -17.60 13.55
C GLU A 36 3.37 -16.32 14.30
N ASP A 37 3.87 -15.30 13.59
CA ASP A 37 4.33 -14.06 14.21
C ASP A 37 3.16 -13.17 14.66
N THR A 38 2.96 -13.13 15.99
CA THR A 38 1.99 -12.27 16.67
C THR A 38 2.56 -10.90 17.03
N SER A 39 3.81 -10.59 16.65
CA SER A 39 4.41 -9.29 16.93
C SER A 39 3.62 -8.17 16.24
N PRO A 40 3.49 -7.00 16.89
CA PRO A 40 2.77 -5.90 16.30
C PRO A 40 3.60 -5.30 15.16
N ILE A 41 2.96 -5.15 14.00
CA ILE A 41 3.54 -4.59 12.78
C ILE A 41 2.81 -3.31 12.36
N LEU A 42 3.50 -2.47 11.59
CA LEU A 42 2.88 -1.32 10.93
C LEU A 42 2.32 -1.77 9.59
N LEU A 43 1.01 -1.57 9.43
CA LEU A 43 0.27 -1.91 8.22
C LEU A 43 -0.28 -0.64 7.58
N TYR A 44 0.11 -0.36 6.35
CA TYR A 44 -0.47 0.73 5.58
C TYR A 44 -1.40 0.17 4.50
N ARG A 45 -2.68 0.51 4.57
CA ARG A 45 -3.63 0.19 3.51
C ARG A 45 -3.69 1.34 2.51
N TYR A 46 -3.46 1.04 1.24
CA TYR A 46 -3.63 2.02 0.16
C TYR A 46 -5.05 2.60 0.22
N ARG A 47 -5.15 3.94 0.28
CA ARG A 47 -6.39 4.72 0.52
C ARG A 47 -7.14 4.42 1.85
N GLY A 48 -6.61 3.57 2.72
CA GLY A 48 -7.20 3.21 4.02
C GLY A 48 -6.45 3.73 5.24
N GLY A 49 -5.24 4.28 5.05
CA GLY A 49 -4.43 4.85 6.11
C GLY A 49 -3.56 3.84 6.85
N LEU A 50 -2.93 4.31 7.93
CA LEU A 50 -2.05 3.51 8.78
C LEU A 50 -2.86 2.78 9.85
N GLN A 51 -2.57 1.49 10.01
CA GLN A 51 -3.12 0.61 11.04
C GLN A 51 -2.00 -0.18 11.70
N THR A 52 -2.26 -0.66 12.91
CA THR A 52 -1.39 -1.60 13.62
C THR A 52 -2.07 -2.95 13.63
N SER A 53 -1.40 -3.99 13.16
CA SER A 53 -1.91 -5.35 13.12
C SER A 53 -0.79 -6.34 13.44
N SER A 54 -1.02 -7.65 13.34
CA SER A 54 0.00 -8.70 13.46
C SER A 54 0.27 -9.35 12.10
N GLN A 55 1.40 -10.03 11.91
CA GLN A 55 1.65 -10.76 10.65
C GLN A 55 0.64 -11.89 10.45
N LYS A 56 0.30 -12.58 11.54
CA LYS A 56 -0.76 -13.59 11.56
C LYS A 56 -2.11 -13.06 11.05
N ASP A 57 -2.57 -11.93 11.60
CA ASP A 57 -3.84 -11.33 11.20
C ASP A 57 -3.81 -10.84 9.75
N LEU A 58 -2.66 -10.29 9.31
CA LEU A 58 -2.45 -9.88 7.93
C LEU A 58 -2.57 -11.08 6.98
N CYS A 59 -1.90 -12.18 7.30
CA CYS A 59 -1.93 -13.41 6.53
C CYS A 59 -3.36 -13.97 6.42
N ALA A 60 -4.06 -14.07 7.56
CA ALA A 60 -5.46 -14.50 7.60
C ALA A 60 -6.42 -13.56 6.84
N TRP A 61 -6.06 -12.28 6.71
CA TRP A 61 -6.82 -11.32 5.91
C TRP A 61 -6.54 -11.48 4.41
N LEU A 62 -5.29 -11.69 4.01
CA LEU A 62 -4.90 -11.95 2.62
C LEU A 62 -5.49 -13.25 2.08
N ASP A 63 -5.55 -14.30 2.90
CA ASP A 63 -6.14 -15.58 2.48
C ASP A 63 -7.66 -15.49 2.25
N LYS A 64 -8.34 -14.51 2.86
CA LYS A 64 -9.77 -14.26 2.62
C LYS A 64 -10.00 -13.50 1.33
N ASP A 65 -9.15 -12.52 1.04
CA ASP A 65 -9.27 -11.59 -0.08
C ASP A 65 -8.04 -11.69 -1.00
N GLU A 66 -8.06 -12.62 -1.98
CA GLU A 66 -6.93 -12.84 -2.90
C GLU A 66 -6.62 -11.62 -3.80
N ASN A 67 -7.54 -10.64 -3.87
CA ASN A 67 -7.38 -9.42 -4.64
C ASN A 67 -6.41 -8.39 -4.00
N PHE A 68 -5.80 -8.67 -2.86
CA PHE A 68 -4.83 -7.78 -2.23
C PHE A 68 -3.41 -8.34 -2.32
N ARG A 69 -2.47 -7.43 -2.60
CA ARG A 69 -1.03 -7.68 -2.56
C ARG A 69 -0.40 -6.95 -1.39
N VAL A 70 0.67 -7.55 -0.87
CA VAL A 70 1.49 -6.96 0.19
C VAL A 70 2.91 -6.73 -0.34
N THR A 71 3.42 -5.54 -0.11
CA THR A 71 4.82 -5.20 -0.33
C THR A 71 5.46 -4.78 0.99
N LYS A 72 6.70 -5.21 1.19
CA LYS A 72 7.48 -4.92 2.39
C LYS A 72 8.40 -3.73 2.12
N LYS A 73 8.31 -2.71 2.96
CA LYS A 73 9.18 -1.54 2.90
C LYS A 73 9.92 -1.34 4.21
N GLU A 74 11.24 -1.31 4.14
CA GLU A 74 12.07 -1.03 5.31
C GLU A 74 11.92 0.44 5.72
N ILE A 75 11.74 0.66 7.02
CA ILE A 75 11.71 2.02 7.56
C ILE A 75 13.15 2.46 7.79
N PRO A 76 13.64 3.57 7.20
CA PRO A 76 14.99 4.07 7.47
C PRO A 76 15.19 4.33 8.96
N ARG A 77 16.34 3.94 9.53
CA ARG A 77 16.63 4.17 10.96
C ARG A 77 16.53 5.67 11.29
N LEU A 78 16.06 6.00 12.49
CA LEU A 78 15.85 7.38 12.98
C LEU A 78 14.84 8.25 12.19
N SER A 79 14.15 7.71 11.18
CA SER A 79 13.04 8.43 10.55
C SER A 79 11.78 8.36 11.42
N SER A 80 11.08 9.48 11.54
CA SER A 80 9.74 9.58 12.13
C SER A 80 8.64 9.58 11.08
N TYR A 81 9.01 9.67 9.80
CA TYR A 81 8.12 9.64 8.65
C TYR A 81 8.60 8.59 7.64
N VAL A 82 7.64 7.99 6.95
CA VAL A 82 7.88 7.08 5.83
C VAL A 82 7.06 7.55 4.65
N GLU A 83 7.72 7.76 3.52
CA GLU A 83 7.06 8.08 2.27
C GLU A 83 6.76 6.79 1.52
N VAL A 84 5.49 6.60 1.15
CA VAL A 84 5.04 5.55 0.27
C VAL A 84 4.92 6.13 -1.13
N LYS A 85 5.74 5.64 -2.05
CA LYS A 85 5.78 6.00 -3.45
C LYS A 85 5.00 5.00 -4.28
N ARG A 86 4.66 5.38 -5.51
CA ARG A 86 3.91 4.52 -6.43
C ARG A 86 4.61 3.19 -6.69
N HIS A 87 5.92 3.19 -6.87
CA HIS A 87 6.68 1.97 -7.10
C HIS A 87 6.72 1.02 -5.91
N ASP A 88 6.48 1.50 -4.69
CA ASP A 88 6.37 0.61 -3.53
C ASP A 88 5.14 -0.30 -3.60
N LEU A 89 4.18 -0.03 -4.49
CA LEU A 89 3.00 -0.88 -4.71
C LEU A 89 3.27 -2.02 -5.71
N PHE A 90 4.34 -1.92 -6.50
CA PHE A 90 4.65 -2.87 -7.56
C PHE A 90 5.55 -3.97 -7.03
N LEU A 91 5.41 -5.18 -7.58
CA LEU A 91 6.35 -6.26 -7.29
C LEU A 91 7.74 -5.90 -7.83
N PRO A 92 8.82 -6.47 -7.27
CA PRO A 92 10.19 -6.12 -7.67
C PRO A 92 10.46 -6.27 -9.18
N ASN A 93 9.80 -7.22 -9.84
CA ASN A 93 9.87 -7.41 -11.30
C ASN A 93 9.20 -6.26 -12.08
N GLU A 94 7.99 -5.85 -11.66
CA GLU A 94 7.22 -4.77 -12.28
C GLU A 94 7.88 -3.40 -12.07
N GLN A 95 8.56 -3.19 -10.93
CA GLN A 95 9.29 -1.95 -10.64
C GLN A 95 10.35 -1.65 -11.71
N VAL A 96 11.02 -2.67 -12.25
CA VAL A 96 12.03 -2.51 -13.30
C VAL A 96 11.38 -2.07 -14.61
N GLU A 97 10.23 -2.63 -14.95
CA GLU A 97 9.49 -2.33 -16.19
C GLU A 97 8.96 -0.89 -16.19
N TYR A 98 8.37 -0.46 -15.07
CA TYR A 98 7.73 0.85 -14.96
C TYR A 98 8.65 1.98 -14.52
N ARG A 99 9.94 1.72 -14.28
CA ARG A 99 10.93 2.72 -13.83
C ARG A 99 11.01 3.97 -14.70
N ASN A 100 10.79 3.82 -16.00
CA ASN A 100 10.86 4.91 -16.98
C ASN A 100 9.54 5.71 -17.10
N THR A 101 8.50 5.34 -16.35
CA THR A 101 7.25 6.10 -16.37
C THR A 101 7.38 7.37 -15.54
N PRO A 102 6.81 8.51 -15.98
CA PRO A 102 6.91 9.77 -15.24
C PRO A 102 6.24 9.71 -13.86
N ASN A 103 5.31 8.78 -13.67
CA ASN A 103 4.60 8.58 -12.41
C ASN A 103 5.29 7.60 -11.46
N TYR A 104 6.47 7.09 -11.80
CA TYR A 104 7.16 6.05 -11.02
C TYR A 104 7.51 6.49 -9.59
N ASP A 105 7.98 7.73 -9.44
CA ASP A 105 8.39 8.33 -8.16
C ASP A 105 7.29 9.15 -7.48
N SER A 106 6.05 9.09 -7.97
CA SER A 106 4.95 9.84 -7.36
C SER A 106 4.74 9.43 -5.90
N ASN A 107 4.83 10.41 -4.99
CA ASN A 107 4.54 10.22 -3.58
C ASN A 107 3.03 10.04 -3.39
N LEU A 108 2.63 8.89 -2.83
CA LEU A 108 1.23 8.54 -2.57
C LEU A 108 0.81 8.95 -1.16
N ALA A 109 1.69 8.77 -0.19
CA ALA A 109 1.40 9.10 1.20
C ALA A 109 2.69 9.35 1.99
N SER A 110 2.66 10.38 2.84
CA SER A 110 3.63 10.55 3.91
C SER A 110 3.01 10.10 5.22
N ILE A 111 3.51 9.00 5.76
CA ILE A 111 2.98 8.37 6.97
C ILE A 111 3.84 8.80 8.14
N LYS A 112 3.22 9.43 9.15
CA LYS A 112 3.88 9.70 10.43
C LYS A 112 3.85 8.45 11.29
N ILE A 113 5.03 7.99 11.70
CA ILE A 113 5.14 6.86 12.62
C ILE A 113 4.62 7.30 14.00
N PRO A 114 3.70 6.55 14.62
CA PRO A 114 3.28 6.82 15.99
C PRO A 114 4.48 6.82 16.94
N ALA A 115 4.54 7.78 17.87
CA ALA A 115 5.68 7.91 18.77
C ALA A 115 5.99 6.61 19.54
N MET A 116 4.95 5.86 19.95
CA MET A 116 5.09 4.56 20.58
C MET A 116 5.86 3.55 19.71
N ALA A 117 5.52 3.45 18.42
CA ALA A 117 6.21 2.56 17.49
C ALA A 117 7.66 3.02 17.22
N TYR A 118 7.88 4.34 17.12
CA TYR A 118 9.22 4.92 16.98
C TYR A 118 10.13 4.57 18.16
N TRP A 119 9.65 4.73 19.40
CA TRP A 119 10.40 4.38 20.60
C TRP A 119 10.58 2.86 20.76
N SER A 120 9.54 2.07 20.43
CA SER A 120 9.64 0.61 20.41
C SER A 120 10.73 0.13 19.46
N ARG A 121 10.91 0.80 18.31
CA ARG A 121 11.99 0.50 17.39
C ARG A 121 13.38 0.82 17.93
N LEU A 122 13.51 1.91 18.69
CA LEU A 122 14.79 2.32 19.28
C LEU A 122 15.21 1.43 20.46
N ILE A 123 14.24 0.92 21.23
CA ILE A 123 14.51 0.25 22.51
C ILE A 123 14.37 -1.27 22.41
N LEU A 124 13.36 -1.78 21.69
CA LEU A 124 13.06 -3.21 21.57
C LEU A 124 13.36 -3.80 20.19
N GLY A 125 13.75 -2.98 19.20
CA GLY A 125 13.97 -3.44 17.83
C GLY A 125 12.69 -3.88 17.10
N GLY A 126 11.52 -3.44 17.55
CA GLY A 126 10.24 -3.72 16.90
C GLY A 126 9.91 -2.76 15.75
N TYR A 127 8.93 -3.12 14.91
CA TYR A 127 8.42 -2.25 13.82
C TYR A 127 9.49 -1.81 12.79
N ASP A 128 10.40 -2.69 12.42
CA ASP A 128 11.45 -2.38 11.45
C ASP A 128 10.91 -2.23 10.01
N ASN A 129 9.81 -2.93 9.70
CA ASN A 129 9.22 -2.98 8.38
C ASN A 129 7.80 -2.38 8.37
N LEU A 130 7.50 -1.63 7.32
CA LEU A 130 6.16 -1.20 6.95
C LEU A 130 5.61 -2.18 5.91
N TYR A 131 4.49 -2.81 6.23
CA TYR A 131 3.75 -3.66 5.30
C TYR A 131 2.73 -2.81 4.56
N ILE A 132 2.84 -2.73 3.25
CA ILE A 132 1.96 -1.94 2.39
C ILE A 132 1.00 -2.89 1.71
N VAL A 133 -0.29 -2.75 2.03
CA VAL A 133 -1.38 -3.47 1.38
C VAL A 133 -1.91 -2.61 0.25
N SER A 134 -1.95 -3.18 -0.95
CA SER A 134 -2.59 -2.55 -2.11
C SER A 134 -3.47 -3.55 -2.85
N PRO A 135 -4.54 -3.09 -3.53
CA PRO A 135 -5.32 -3.96 -4.39
C PRO A 135 -4.48 -4.42 -5.59
N GLU A 136 -4.78 -5.60 -6.13
CA GLU A 136 -4.14 -6.17 -7.32
C GLU A 136 -4.54 -5.48 -8.64
N THR A 137 -5.06 -4.26 -8.59
CA THR A 137 -5.41 -3.52 -9.79
C THR A 137 -4.18 -2.83 -10.40
N SER A 138 -3.78 -3.33 -11.57
CA SER A 138 -2.90 -2.69 -12.54
C SER A 138 -3.20 -1.18 -12.67
N PRO A 139 -2.21 -0.34 -13.06
CA PRO A 139 -2.22 1.12 -12.95
C PRO A 139 -3.32 1.88 -13.72
N ASN A 140 -4.27 1.17 -14.35
CA ASN A 140 -5.34 1.71 -15.17
C ASN A 140 -6.66 1.95 -14.42
N SER A 141 -6.80 1.52 -13.15
CA SER A 141 -7.98 1.85 -12.35
C SER A 141 -7.87 3.24 -11.74
N SER A 142 -7.86 4.26 -12.60
CA SER A 142 -8.13 5.65 -12.23
C SER A 142 -9.58 5.79 -11.78
N VAL A 143 -9.94 5.19 -10.65
CA VAL A 143 -11.16 5.57 -9.94
C VAL A 143 -10.77 6.72 -9.03
N ALA A 144 -11.00 7.92 -9.54
CA ALA A 144 -11.10 9.12 -8.73
C ALA A 144 -12.30 8.90 -7.79
N ASP A 145 -12.04 8.68 -6.51
CA ASP A 145 -13.09 8.67 -5.49
C ASP A 145 -13.78 10.05 -5.44
N ASP A 146 -15.09 10.04 -5.19
CA ASP A 146 -15.99 11.20 -5.21
C ASP A 146 -15.54 12.35 -4.28
N ASP A 147 -14.67 12.08 -3.29
CA ASP A 147 -14.10 13.07 -2.35
C ASP A 147 -13.17 14.09 -3.03
N SER A 148 -12.66 13.79 -4.23
CA SER A 148 -11.86 14.71 -5.04
C SER A 148 -12.70 15.77 -5.77
N ARG A 149 -14.04 15.72 -5.67
CA ARG A 149 -14.95 16.73 -6.22
C ARG A 149 -15.10 17.94 -5.30
N ARG A 150 -14.02 18.44 -4.72
CA ARG A 150 -14.01 19.84 -4.26
C ARG A 150 -13.82 20.69 -5.51
N PRO A 151 -14.86 21.37 -6.04
CA PRO A 151 -14.63 22.35 -7.10
C PRO A 151 -13.68 23.40 -6.53
N SER A 152 -12.55 23.61 -7.19
CA SER A 152 -11.71 24.77 -6.96
C SER A 152 -12.61 26.02 -6.98
N PRO A 153 -12.55 26.91 -5.99
CA PRO A 153 -13.28 28.16 -6.06
C PRO A 153 -12.72 28.96 -7.25
N TRP A 154 -13.44 28.94 -8.36
CA TRP A 154 -13.24 29.88 -9.46
C TRP A 154 -13.64 31.25 -8.92
N THR A 155 -12.65 32.01 -8.46
CA THR A 155 -12.84 33.42 -8.14
C THR A 155 -12.96 34.16 -9.47
N THR A 156 -14.18 34.56 -9.85
CA THR A 156 -14.40 35.51 -10.95
C THR A 156 -13.78 36.84 -10.54
N TRP A 157 -12.61 37.15 -11.08
CA TRP A 157 -12.06 38.51 -11.09
C TRP A 157 -12.62 39.22 -12.33
N GLY A 158 -13.36 40.31 -12.10
CA GLY A 158 -13.64 41.33 -13.12
C GLY A 158 -14.94 41.16 -13.90
N GLN A 159 -16.09 41.35 -13.26
CA GLN A 159 -17.32 41.80 -13.92
C GLN A 159 -17.97 42.91 -13.09
N ASP A 160 -17.30 44.06 -12.99
CA ASP A 160 -17.97 45.31 -12.66
C ASP A 160 -17.10 46.47 -13.13
N SER A 161 -17.15 46.75 -14.42
CA SER A 161 -16.56 47.94 -15.03
C SER A 161 -17.15 48.14 -16.43
N LEU A 162 -18.44 48.51 -16.54
CA LEU A 162 -18.87 49.20 -17.77
C LEU A 162 -20.12 50.09 -17.74
N GLU A 163 -20.89 50.25 -16.66
CA GLU A 163 -22.17 50.99 -16.81
C GLU A 163 -22.40 52.17 -15.86
N ASP A 164 -21.40 52.56 -15.08
CA ASP A 164 -21.44 53.79 -14.25
C ASP A 164 -21.12 55.09 -15.05
N ALA A 165 -21.30 55.05 -16.38
CA ALA A 165 -20.96 56.14 -17.30
C ALA A 165 -22.18 56.74 -18.03
N ARG A 166 -23.39 56.63 -17.49
CA ARG A 166 -24.61 57.20 -18.10
C ARG A 166 -25.50 58.08 -17.22
N LEU A 167 -25.07 58.40 -16.01
CA LEU A 167 -25.75 59.37 -15.14
C LEU A 167 -25.01 60.71 -15.17
N GLY A 168 -25.04 61.39 -16.31
CA GLY A 168 -24.31 62.64 -16.46
C GLY A 168 -24.50 63.37 -17.78
N ALA A 169 -25.73 63.52 -18.27
CA ALA A 169 -26.06 64.54 -19.26
C ALA A 169 -27.55 64.89 -19.17
N GLN A 170 -27.87 65.90 -18.35
CA GLN A 170 -29.06 66.73 -18.54
C GLN A 170 -28.89 67.46 -19.88
N ASP A 171 -29.94 67.49 -20.72
CA ASP A 171 -30.70 68.71 -21.08
C ASP A 171 -31.42 68.62 -22.46
N HIS A 172 -32.59 69.26 -22.51
CA HIS A 172 -33.40 69.72 -23.67
C HIS A 172 -34.40 68.80 -24.43
N ALA A 173 -35.68 69.21 -24.28
CA ALA A 173 -36.72 69.45 -25.31
C ALA A 173 -37.54 68.27 -25.91
N ALA A 174 -38.83 68.19 -25.57
CA ALA A 174 -39.94 68.78 -26.36
C ALA A 174 -41.29 68.09 -26.03
N VAL A 175 -42.27 68.95 -25.73
CA VAL A 175 -43.68 68.64 -25.48
C VAL A 175 -44.42 68.48 -26.82
N GLN A 176 -45.33 67.52 -26.91
CA GLN A 176 -46.56 67.62 -27.71
C GLN A 176 -47.76 67.33 -26.80
#